data_AF-A0A366HXC6-F1
#
_entry.id   AF-A0A366HXC6-F1
#
_cell.length_a   1.000
_cell.length_b   1.000
_cell.length_c   1.000
_cell.angle_alpha   90.00
_cell.angle_beta   90.00
_cell.angle_gamma   90.00
#
_symmetry.space_group_name_H-M   'P 1'
#
loop_
_entity.id
_entity.type
_entity.pdbx_description
1 polymer ?
#
loop_
_entity_poly.entity_id
_entity_poly.type
_entity_poly.pdbx_seq_one_letter_code
_entity_poly.pdbx_strand_id
1 'polypeptide(L)'
;MQTLNRHNFPGRQHPDRVIQFGEGNFLRAFIDWQLDLLNEHTDLDAGIVVVRPIDTDFPPALDTQDGLYTTFIRGLNVVVN
;
A
#
# COMPACT_ATOMS: atom_id res chain seq x y z
N MET A 1 -3.02 -14.72 -14.87
CA MET A 1 -2.39 -14.12 -13.68
C MET A 1 -3.17 -14.55 -12.46
N GLN A 2 -2.51 -14.74 -11.31
CA GLN A 2 -3.20 -14.99 -10.05
C GLN A 2 -3.89 -13.70 -9.55
N THR A 3 -4.98 -13.85 -8.80
CA THR A 3 -5.66 -12.70 -8.18
C THR A 3 -4.82 -12.20 -7.02
N LEU A 4 -4.61 -10.87 -6.92
CA LEU A 4 -3.89 -10.28 -5.81
C LEU A 4 -4.77 -10.29 -4.55
N ASN A 5 -4.43 -11.14 -3.59
CA ASN A 5 -5.09 -11.29 -2.29
C ASN A 5 -4.16 -12.07 -1.34
N ARG A 6 -4.48 -12.13 -0.06
CA ARG A 6 -3.62 -12.77 0.95
C ARG A 6 -3.63 -14.30 0.89
N HIS A 7 -4.58 -14.90 0.17
CA HIS A 7 -4.57 -16.34 -0.11
C HIS A 7 -3.47 -16.71 -1.13
N ASN A 8 -3.40 -15.99 -2.25
CA ASN A 8 -2.41 -16.25 -3.31
C ASN A 8 -1.03 -15.64 -3.00
N PHE A 9 -1.00 -14.54 -2.23
CA PHE A 9 0.21 -13.83 -1.85
C PHE A 9 0.26 -13.69 -0.31
N PRO A 10 0.61 -14.78 0.42
CA PRO A 10 0.74 -14.72 1.86
C PRO A 10 1.89 -13.79 2.24
N GLY A 11 1.66 -12.91 3.22
CA GLY A 11 2.63 -11.92 3.66
C GLY A 11 2.32 -11.41 5.06
N ARG A 12 3.14 -10.48 5.56
CA ARG A 12 2.94 -9.89 6.90
C ARG A 12 1.58 -9.21 7.02
N GLN A 13 0.98 -9.37 8.18
CA GLN A 13 -0.16 -8.60 8.63
C GLN A 13 0.33 -7.75 9.80
N HIS A 14 0.02 -6.46 9.75
CA HIS A 14 0.41 -5.50 10.78
C HIS A 14 -0.84 -5.05 11.53
N PRO A 15 -0.73 -4.78 12.84
CA PRO A 15 -1.84 -4.21 13.61
C PRO A 15 -2.16 -2.80 13.13
N ASP A 16 -3.43 -2.41 13.19
CA ASP A 16 -3.87 -1.07 12.81
C ASP A 16 -3.23 -0.01 13.71
N ARG A 17 -2.35 0.82 13.14
CA ARG A 17 -1.64 1.91 13.86
C ARG A 17 -1.73 3.26 13.15
N VAL A 18 -2.11 3.27 11.87
CA VAL A 18 -2.28 4.49 11.06
C VAL A 18 -3.69 4.51 10.49
N ILE A 19 -4.37 5.66 10.60
CA ILE A 19 -5.62 5.92 9.89
C ILE A 19 -5.34 6.92 8.79
N GLN A 20 -5.62 6.54 7.55
CA GLN A 20 -5.41 7.35 6.37
C GLN A 20 -6.75 7.76 5.76
N PHE A 21 -6.97 9.07 5.60
CA PHE A 21 -8.11 9.59 4.85
C PHE A 21 -7.72 9.81 3.40
N GLY A 22 -8.35 9.06 2.50
CA GLY A 22 -8.05 9.06 1.08
C GLY A 22 -7.27 7.83 0.64
N GLU A 23 -7.57 7.38 -0.57
CA GLU A 23 -7.05 6.14 -1.15
C GLU A 23 -6.39 6.39 -2.51
N GLY A 24 -5.97 7.63 -2.77
CA GLY A 24 -5.42 8.01 -4.06
C GLY A 24 -4.07 7.36 -4.35
N ASN A 25 -3.70 7.34 -5.64
CA ASN A 25 -2.39 6.83 -6.07
C ASN A 25 -1.22 7.50 -5.36
N PHE A 26 -1.32 8.80 -5.04
CA PHE A 26 -0.26 9.53 -4.35
C PHE A 26 0.04 8.92 -2.98
N LEU A 27 -0.98 8.65 -2.16
CA LEU A 27 -0.78 8.10 -0.81
C LEU A 27 -0.18 6.70 -0.87
N ARG A 28 -0.72 5.84 -1.74
CA ARG A 28 -0.21 4.47 -1.98
C ARG A 28 1.24 4.43 -2.49
N ALA A 29 1.61 5.36 -3.37
CA ALA A 29 2.94 5.40 -3.97
C ALA A 29 3.95 6.22 -3.17
N PHE A 30 3.52 6.92 -2.11
CA PHE A 30 4.39 7.80 -1.33
C PHE A 30 4.41 7.43 0.15
N ILE A 31 3.33 7.63 0.89
CA ILE A 31 3.31 7.41 2.35
C ILE A 31 3.26 5.92 2.68
N ASP A 32 2.36 5.17 2.04
CA ASP A 32 2.20 3.75 2.34
C ASP A 32 3.49 2.97 2.02
N TRP A 33 4.16 3.29 0.90
CA TRP A 33 5.46 2.69 0.54
C TRP A 33 6.56 2.99 1.56
N GLN A 34 6.59 4.21 2.12
CA GLN A 34 7.55 4.55 3.18
C GLN A 34 7.26 3.76 4.46
N LEU A 35 5.98 3.57 4.83
CA LEU A 35 5.58 2.75 5.98
C LEU A 35 5.92 1.28 5.79
N ASP A 36 5.72 0.74 4.59
CA ASP A 36 6.11 -0.62 4.22
C ASP A 36 7.63 -0.81 4.38
N LEU A 37 8.45 0.10 3.84
CA LEU A 37 9.90 0.09 4.06
C LEU A 37 10.30 0.20 5.54
N LEU A 38 9.61 1.03 6.32
CA LEU A 38 9.87 1.13 7.75
C LEU A 38 9.52 -0.17 8.48
N ASN A 39 8.44 -0.85 8.11
CA ASN A 39 8.10 -2.18 8.64
C ASN A 39 9.11 -3.26 8.22
N GLU A 40 9.77 -3.10 7.08
CA GLU A 40 10.84 -4.00 6.63
C GLU A 40 12.17 -3.78 7.35
N HIS A 41 12.50 -2.53 7.67
CA HIS A 41 13.84 -2.15 8.16
C HIS A 41 13.87 -1.77 9.65
N THR A 42 12.73 -1.73 10.33
CA THR A 42 12.60 -1.35 11.74
C THR A 42 11.48 -2.15 12.45
N ASP A 43 11.33 -1.96 13.75
CA ASP A 43 10.28 -2.60 14.57
C ASP A 43 8.94 -1.83 14.58
N LEU A 44 8.68 -0.96 13.59
CA LEU A 44 7.49 -0.10 13.55
C LEU A 44 6.18 -0.89 13.59
N ASP A 45 6.09 -2.03 12.89
CA ASP A 45 4.96 -2.96 12.84
C ASP A 45 3.58 -2.25 12.75
N ALA A 46 3.41 -1.39 11.75
CA ALA A 46 2.24 -0.53 11.59
C ALA A 46 1.42 -0.85 10.34
N GLY A 47 0.17 -1.25 10.55
CA GLY A 47 -0.86 -1.38 9.53
C GLY A 47 -1.59 -0.07 9.31
N ILE A 48 -2.13 0.11 8.09
CA ILE A 48 -2.83 1.30 7.66
C ILE A 48 -4.31 0.95 7.41
N VAL A 49 -5.19 1.60 8.14
CA VAL A 49 -6.63 1.60 7.86
C VAL A 49 -6.93 2.76 6.91
N VAL A 50 -7.42 2.44 5.71
CA VAL A 50 -7.75 3.45 4.70
C VAL A 50 -9.24 3.78 4.75
N VAL A 51 -9.56 5.04 4.96
CA VAL A 51 -10.91 5.59 4.88
C VAL A 51 -11.11 6.21 3.51
N ARG A 52 -12.07 5.69 2.74
CA ARG A 52 -12.54 6.31 1.50
C ARG A 52 -13.55 7.41 1.83
N PRO A 53 -13.23 8.70 1.65
CA PRO A 53 -14.13 9.79 2.04
C PRO A 53 -15.19 10.11 0.97
N ILE A 54 -15.04 9.59 -0.25
CA ILE A 54 -15.94 9.84 -1.38
C ILE A 54 -16.71 8.55 -1.67
N ASP A 55 -18.04 8.63 -1.67
CA ASP A 55 -18.91 7.52 -2.05
C ASP A 55 -18.85 7.31 -3.56
N THR A 56 -18.04 6.34 -4.00
CA THR A 56 -17.82 5.99 -5.41
C THR A 56 -17.51 4.50 -5.53
N ASP A 57 -18.03 3.88 -6.59
CA ASP A 57 -17.71 2.50 -6.97
C ASP A 57 -16.37 2.39 -7.73
N PHE A 58 -15.84 3.53 -8.21
CA PHE A 58 -14.59 3.58 -8.95
C PHE A 58 -13.56 4.50 -8.27
N PRO A 59 -12.31 4.02 -8.04
CA PRO A 59 -11.84 2.64 -8.29
C PRO A 59 -12.48 1.63 -7.33
N PRO A 60 -12.45 0.32 -7.64
CA PRO A 60 -12.88 -0.73 -6.71
C PRO A 60 -12.22 -0.58 -5.34
N ALA A 61 -12.92 -1.01 -4.29
CA ALA A 61 -12.38 -0.99 -2.93
C ALA A 61 -11.07 -1.80 -2.83
N LEU A 62 -10.10 -1.31 -2.07
CA LEU A 62 -8.86 -2.05 -1.79
C LEU A 62 -9.13 -3.39 -1.10
N ASP A 63 -10.26 -3.49 -0.38
CA ASP A 63 -10.72 -4.72 0.26
C ASP A 63 -10.97 -5.85 -0.73
N THR A 64 -11.24 -5.56 -2.02
CA THR A 64 -11.36 -6.60 -3.06
C THR A 64 -10.06 -7.39 -3.26
N GLN A 65 -8.94 -6.87 -2.77
CA GLN A 65 -7.61 -7.48 -2.80
C GLN A 65 -7.00 -7.60 -1.39
N ASP A 66 -7.81 -7.64 -0.33
CA ASP A 66 -7.37 -7.69 1.08
C ASP A 66 -6.43 -6.55 1.48
N GLY A 67 -6.63 -5.36 0.88
CA GLY A 67 -5.78 -4.19 1.07
C GLY A 67 -4.47 -4.22 0.28
N LEU A 68 -4.21 -5.28 -0.49
CA LEU A 68 -2.98 -5.43 -1.28
C LEU A 68 -3.07 -4.66 -2.60
N TYR A 69 -1.94 -4.10 -3.03
CA TYR A 69 -1.74 -3.49 -4.34
C TYR A 69 -0.26 -3.53 -4.70
N THR A 70 0.06 -3.25 -5.97
CA THR A 70 1.46 -3.14 -6.43
C THR A 70 1.81 -1.68 -6.69
N THR A 71 2.87 -1.19 -6.07
CA THR A 71 3.46 0.13 -6.38
C THR A 71 4.58 -0.06 -7.40
N PHE A 72 4.50 0.65 -8.53
CA PHE A 72 5.53 0.64 -9.57
C PHE A 72 6.41 1.89 -9.46
N ILE A 73 7.68 1.70 -9.08
CA ILE A 73 8.65 2.79 -8.94
C ILE A 73 9.55 2.80 -10.16
N ARG A 74 9.63 3.95 -10.84
CA ARG A 74 10.50 4.15 -12.01
C ARG A 74 11.16 5.52 -11.94
N GLY A 75 12.47 5.55 -12.14
CA GLY A 75 13.27 6.77 -12.22
C GLY A 75 14.29 6.69 -13.34
N LEU A 76 14.93 7.82 -13.62
CA LEU A 76 16.12 7.85 -14.48
C LEU A 76 17.33 7.38 -13.66
N ASN A 77 18.08 6.43 -14.20
CA ASN A 77 19.36 6.03 -13.62
C ASN A 77 20.47 6.80 -14.34
N VAL A 78 20.76 8.02 -13.89
CA VAL A 78 21.86 8.80 -14.44
C VAL A 78 23.13 8.41 -13.69
N VAL A 79 24.01 7.64 -14.33
CA VAL A 79 25.39 7.52 -13.90
C VAL A 79 26.07 8.84 -14.27
N VAL A 80 26.31 9.69 -13.29
CA VAL A 80 27.15 10.87 -13.47
C VAL A 80 28.59 10.36 -13.44
N ASN A 81 29.29 10.47 -14.57
CA ASN A 81 30.73 10.21 -14.66
C ASN A 81 31.53 11.25 -13.88
#